data_AF-A0A0B6YTH2-F1
#
_entry.id   AF-A0A0B6YTH2-F1
#
_cell.length_a   1.000
_cell.length_b   1.000
_cell.length_c   1.000
_cell.angle_alpha   90.00
_cell.angle_beta   90.00
_cell.angle_gamma   90.00
#
_symmetry.space_group_name_H-M   'P 1'
#
loop_
_entity.id
_entity.type
_entity.pdbx_description
1 polymer ?
#
loop_
_entity_poly.entity_id
_entity_poly.type
_entity_poly.pdbx_seq_one_letter_code
_entity_poly.pdbx_strand_id
1 'polypeptide(L)'
;MCGRGDGEDQMLLCDGCDDAFHTYCLVPPLSEVPKGEWRCPSCVKQACSKPLEPYGFDQSKRDYTLQSFGEMADHFKASYFKMPVHRVTTSQVEREFWRLVS
;
A
#
# COMPACT_ATOMS: atom_id res chain seq x y z
N MET A 1 -26.25 4.74 11.25
CA MET A 1 -27.21 4.99 10.14
C MET A 1 -28.15 6.11 10.54
N CYS A 2 -28.56 6.98 9.60
CA CYS A 2 -29.42 8.13 9.87
C CYS A 2 -30.91 7.77 10.03
N GLY A 3 -31.30 6.52 9.73
CA GLY A 3 -32.66 6.00 9.92
C GLY A 3 -33.71 6.57 8.97
N ARG A 4 -33.30 7.29 7.92
CA ARG A 4 -34.18 7.86 6.90
C ARG A 4 -34.13 7.02 5.62
N GLY A 5 -35.26 6.93 4.91
CA GLY A 5 -35.43 6.15 3.67
C GLY A 5 -35.48 7.00 2.39
N ASP A 6 -35.07 8.26 2.46
CA ASP A 6 -34.96 9.21 1.34
C ASP A 6 -33.50 9.36 0.88
N GLY A 7 -33.28 9.97 -0.29
CA GLY A 7 -31.94 10.36 -0.74
C GLY A 7 -31.12 9.25 -1.41
N GLU A 8 -31.78 8.30 -2.09
CA GLU A 8 -31.14 7.18 -2.80
C GLU A 8 -30.08 7.63 -3.82
N ASP A 9 -30.31 8.76 -4.51
CA ASP A 9 -29.38 9.34 -5.49
C ASP A 9 -28.07 9.88 -4.86
N GLN A 10 -28.03 10.03 -3.55
CA GLN A 10 -26.88 10.54 -2.77
C GLN A 10 -26.37 9.50 -1.79
N MET A 11 -26.57 8.22 -2.10
CA MET A 11 -26.14 7.09 -1.28
C MET A 11 -24.81 6.51 -1.78
N LEU A 12 -23.93 6.19 -0.83
CA LEU A 12 -22.64 5.53 -1.05
C LEU A 12 -22.67 4.15 -0.41
N LEU A 13 -22.11 3.18 -1.12
CA LEU A 13 -21.83 1.86 -0.59
C LEU A 13 -20.35 1.79 -0.20
N CYS A 14 -20.08 1.28 1.00
CA CYS A 14 -18.72 1.08 1.48
C CYS A 14 -18.11 -0.19 0.86
N ASP A 15 -17.00 -0.06 0.13
CA ASP A 15 -16.26 -1.20 -0.46
C ASP A 15 -15.60 -2.14 0.57
N GLY A 16 -15.73 -1.84 1.88
CA GLY A 16 -15.18 -2.64 2.96
C GLY A 16 -16.19 -3.43 3.78
N CYS A 17 -17.46 -3.00 3.82
CA CYS A 17 -18.49 -3.64 4.65
C CYS A 17 -19.89 -3.66 4.02
N ASP A 18 -20.03 -3.18 2.78
CA ASP A 18 -21.28 -3.09 2.02
C ASP A 18 -22.40 -2.26 2.68
N ASP A 19 -22.11 -1.56 3.79
CA ASP A 19 -23.05 -0.64 4.42
C ASP A 19 -23.28 0.62 3.57
N ALA A 20 -24.51 1.12 3.62
CA ALA A 20 -24.94 2.31 2.89
C ALA A 20 -24.88 3.60 3.73
N PHE A 21 -24.42 4.68 3.12
CA PHE A 21 -24.25 5.99 3.75
C PHE A 21 -24.72 7.11 2.83
N HIS A 22 -25.53 8.05 3.33
CA HIS A 22 -25.78 9.28 2.59
C HIS A 22 -24.56 10.20 2.62
N THR A 23 -24.21 10.80 1.47
CA THR A 23 -23.10 11.75 1.34
C THR A 23 -23.19 12.89 2.38
N TYR A 24 -24.40 13.39 2.65
CA TYR A 24 -24.65 14.48 3.61
C TYR A 24 -24.71 14.05 5.09
N CYS A 25 -24.81 12.75 5.37
CA CYS A 25 -24.76 12.23 6.74
C CYS A 25 -23.33 11.94 7.21
N LEU A 26 -22.36 12.01 6.30
CA LEU A 26 -20.95 11.92 6.62
C LEU A 26 -20.45 13.19 7.31
N VAL A 27 -19.37 13.05 8.07
CA VAL A 27 -18.70 14.18 8.73
C VAL A 27 -17.23 14.16 8.30
N PRO A 28 -16.79 15.10 7.44
CA PRO A 28 -17.58 16.14 6.78
C PRO A 28 -18.55 15.58 5.71
N PRO A 29 -19.65 16.28 5.40
CA PRO A 29 -20.57 15.87 4.34
C PRO A 29 -19.88 15.99 2.97
N LEU A 30 -20.15 15.04 2.09
CA LEU A 30 -19.68 15.04 0.71
C LEU A 30 -20.70 15.73 -0.20
N SER A 31 -20.23 16.59 -1.10
CA SER A 31 -21.09 17.29 -2.07
C SER A 31 -21.50 16.42 -3.25
N GLU A 32 -20.70 15.40 -3.57
CA GLU A 32 -20.90 14.48 -4.69
C GLU A 32 -20.38 13.08 -4.34
N VAL A 33 -20.79 12.09 -5.14
CA VAL A 33 -20.29 10.72 -5.05
C VAL A 33 -18.83 10.70 -5.50
N PRO A 34 -17.87 10.27 -4.66
CA PRO A 34 -16.46 10.20 -5.04
C PRO A 34 -16.24 9.18 -6.16
N LYS A 35 -15.24 9.43 -7.01
CA LYS A 35 -14.82 8.50 -8.06
C LYS A 35 -13.86 7.46 -7.49
N GLY A 36 -14.08 6.19 -7.85
CA GLY A 36 -13.23 5.08 -7.41
C GLY A 36 -13.70 4.47 -6.09
N GLU A 37 -12.79 3.80 -5.38
CA GLU A 37 -13.13 3.13 -4.12
C GLU A 37 -13.42 4.13 -2.99
N TRP A 38 -14.46 3.85 -2.22
CA TRP A 38 -14.82 4.59 -1.02
C TRP A 38 -15.03 3.64 0.16
N ARG A 39 -14.43 4.01 1.30
CA ARG A 39 -14.56 3.27 2.56
C ARG A 39 -15.13 4.17 3.65
N CYS A 40 -16.07 3.62 4.42
CA CYS A 40 -16.71 4.34 5.51
C CYS A 40 -15.71 4.64 6.65
N PRO A 41 -16.01 5.62 7.53
CA PRO A 41 -15.12 5.99 8.63
C PRO A 41 -14.75 4.83 9.56
N SER A 42 -15.66 3.86 9.74
CA SER A 42 -15.40 2.66 10.55
C SER A 42 -14.35 1.76 9.89
N CYS A 43 -14.48 1.48 8.59
CA CYS A 43 -13.51 0.71 7.83
C CYS A 43 -12.15 1.40 7.75
N VAL A 44 -12.12 2.71 7.55
CA VAL A 44 -10.87 3.50 7.55
C VAL A 44 -10.20 3.43 8.93
N LYS A 45 -10.96 3.66 10.01
CA LYS A 45 -10.44 3.55 11.37
C LYS A 45 -9.88 2.16 11.66
N GLN A 46 -10.59 1.11 11.23
CA GLN A 46 -10.13 -0.27 11.40
C GLN A 46 -8.83 -0.53 10.63
N ALA A 47 -8.72 -0.06 9.39
CA ALA A 47 -7.50 -0.18 8.59
C ALA A 47 -6.32 0.55 9.24
N CYS A 48 -6.53 1.77 9.76
CA CYS A 48 -5.48 2.54 10.46
C CYS A 48 -5.13 1.98 11.84
N SER A 49 -6.01 1.21 12.47
CA SER A 49 -5.77 0.59 13.78
C SER A 49 -5.07 -0.76 13.68
N LYS A 50 -5.08 -1.38 12.49
CA LYS A 50 -4.28 -2.58 12.25
C LYS A 50 -2.80 -2.17 12.22
N PRO A 51 -1.90 -2.95 12.82
CA PRO A 51 -0.47 -2.76 12.54
C PRO A 51 -0.31 -2.77 11.01
N LEU A 52 0.54 -1.88 10.49
CA LEU A 52 0.85 -1.85 9.07
C LEU A 52 1.29 -3.26 8.68
N GLU A 53 0.42 -3.98 7.96
CA GLU A 53 0.84 -5.18 7.24
C GLU A 53 2.02 -4.74 6.39
N PRO A 54 3.21 -5.33 6.55
CA PRO A 54 4.39 -4.91 5.82
C PRO A 54 4.08 -4.97 4.32
N TYR A 55 3.97 -3.80 3.68
CA TYR A 55 3.77 -3.73 2.25
C TYR A 55 5.09 -4.18 1.59
N GLY A 56 5.14 -5.40 1.04
CA GLY A 56 6.36 -5.97 0.46
C GLY A 56 6.50 -7.48 0.66
N PHE A 57 7.74 -7.97 0.57
CA PHE A 57 8.06 -9.37 0.81
C PHE A 57 8.19 -9.64 2.32
N ASP A 58 7.27 -10.40 2.91
CA ASP A 58 7.41 -10.93 4.28
C ASP A 58 8.48 -12.04 4.33
N GLN A 59 9.77 -11.70 4.22
CA GLN A 59 10.84 -12.70 4.24
C GLN A 59 12.16 -12.23 4.88
N SER A 60 12.14 -11.37 5.88
CA SER A 60 13.34 -11.18 6.71
C SER A 60 13.01 -11.05 8.18
N LYS A 61 13.50 -12.00 8.99
CA LYS A 61 13.55 -11.88 10.46
C LYS A 61 14.53 -10.81 10.94
N ARG A 62 15.23 -10.13 10.02
CA ARG A 62 16.25 -9.14 10.31
C ARG A 62 15.77 -7.78 9.83
N ASP A 63 15.75 -6.84 10.76
CA ASP A 63 15.57 -5.42 10.49
C ASP A 63 16.91 -4.80 10.12
N TYR A 64 16.90 -3.93 9.12
CA TYR A 64 18.06 -3.17 8.68
C TYR A 64 17.72 -1.69 8.73
N THR A 65 18.69 -0.85 9.11
CA THR A 65 18.60 0.58 8.85
C THR A 65 18.88 0.83 7.38
N LEU A 66 18.48 1.99 6.84
CA LEU A 66 18.79 2.36 5.45
C LEU A 66 20.30 2.26 5.16
N GLN A 67 21.13 2.66 6.12
CA GLN A 67 22.58 2.59 6.00
C GLN A 67 23.07 1.14 5.94
N SER A 68 22.66 0.29 6.89
CA SER A 68 23.15 -1.11 6.93
C SER A 68 22.61 -1.94 5.77
N PHE A 69 21.41 -1.63 5.28
CA PHE A 69 20.88 -2.20 4.06
C PHE A 69 21.71 -1.79 2.83
N GLY A 70 22.08 -0.51 2.73
CA GLY A 70 22.93 0.01 1.66
C GLY A 70 24.28 -0.71 1.59
N GLU A 71 24.97 -0.84 2.72
CA GLU A 71 26.26 -1.54 2.83
C GLU A 71 26.14 -3.02 2.44
N MET A 72 25.07 -3.70 2.91
CA MET A 72 24.80 -5.09 2.56
C MET A 72 24.54 -5.25 1.05
N ALA A 73 23.72 -4.39 0.47
CA ALA A 73 23.40 -4.41 -0.96
C ALA A 73 24.66 -4.13 -1.80
N ASP A 74 25.52 -3.22 -1.36
CA ASP A 74 26.75 -2.88 -2.06
C ASP A 74 27.78 -4.00 -2.02
N HIS A 75 27.97 -4.62 -0.85
CA HIS A 75 28.80 -5.80 -0.72
C HIS A 75 28.29 -6.95 -1.62
N PHE A 76 26.97 -7.19 -1.62
CA PHE A 76 26.36 -8.18 -2.49
C PHE A 76 26.63 -7.87 -3.97
N LYS A 77 26.35 -6.65 -4.43
CA LYS A 77 26.56 -6.24 -5.82
C LYS A 77 28.02 -6.38 -6.25
N ALA A 78 28.96 -5.91 -5.42
CA ALA A 78 30.38 -6.01 -5.72
C ALA A 78 30.83 -7.49 -5.82
N SER A 79 30.36 -8.33 -4.90
CA SER A 79 30.69 -9.76 -4.87
C SER A 79 30.02 -10.54 -6.00
N TYR A 80 28.77 -10.26 -6.31
CA TYR A 80 27.98 -10.99 -7.31
C TYR A 80 28.39 -10.61 -8.74
N PHE A 81 28.41 -9.31 -9.05
CA PHE A 81 28.71 -8.80 -10.39
C PHE A 81 30.22 -8.65 -10.66
N LYS A 82 31.08 -8.87 -9.65
CA LYS A 82 32.55 -8.76 -9.73
C LYS A 82 33.02 -7.43 -10.31
N MET A 83 32.30 -6.34 -10.01
CA MET A 83 32.60 -4.99 -10.50
C MET A 83 32.27 -3.93 -9.43
N PRO A 84 32.85 -2.73 -9.52
CA PRO A 84 32.53 -1.66 -8.59
C PRO A 84 31.03 -1.35 -8.59
N VAL A 85 30.46 -1.17 -7.39
CA VAL A 85 29.01 -0.95 -7.19
C VAL A 85 28.43 0.18 -8.02
N HIS A 86 29.15 1.30 -8.17
CA HIS A 86 28.73 2.43 -9.00
C HIS A 86 28.62 2.11 -10.50
N ARG A 87 29.11 0.95 -10.95
CA ARG A 87 29.00 0.47 -12.34
C ARG A 87 27.88 -0.55 -12.55
N VAL A 88 27.25 -1.02 -11.48
CA VAL A 88 26.13 -1.95 -11.55
C VAL A 88 24.85 -1.14 -11.75
N THR A 89 24.33 -1.13 -12.97
CA THR A 89 23.10 -0.40 -13.32
C THR A 89 21.85 -1.15 -12.85
N THR A 90 20.75 -0.42 -12.62
CA THR A 90 19.44 -1.01 -12.28
C THR A 90 18.98 -2.04 -13.30
N SER A 91 19.18 -1.75 -14.59
CA SER A 91 18.81 -2.67 -15.70
C SER A 91 19.55 -4.01 -15.66
N GLN A 92 20.80 -4.03 -15.19
CA GLN A 92 21.57 -5.27 -15.03
C GLN A 92 21.08 -6.08 -13.84
N VAL A 93 20.79 -5.42 -12.72
CA VAL A 93 20.21 -6.06 -11.54
C VAL A 93 18.86 -6.69 -11.86
N GLU A 94 17.99 -5.95 -12.56
CA GLU A 94 16.67 -6.43 -12.95
C GLU A 94 16.74 -7.63 -13.89
N ARG A 95 17.59 -7.56 -14.93
CA ARG A 95 17.80 -8.69 -15.85
C ARG A 95 18.24 -9.95 -15.11
N GLU A 96 19.16 -9.80 -14.16
CA GLU A 96 19.70 -10.91 -13.40
C GLU A 96 18.72 -11.48 -12.40
N PHE A 97 17.91 -10.62 -11.76
CA PHE A 97 16.80 -11.05 -10.93
C PHE A 97 15.83 -11.93 -11.71
N TRP A 98 15.38 -11.49 -12.89
CA TRP A 98 14.47 -12.27 -13.71
C TRP A 98 15.09 -13.59 -14.20
N ARG A 99 16.40 -13.61 -14.49
CA ARG A 99 17.14 -14.84 -14.85
C ARG A 99 17.21 -15.86 -13.70
N LEU A 100 17.20 -15.41 -12.44
CA LEU A 100 17.26 -16.28 -11.26
C LEU A 100 15.88 -16.80 -10.84
N VAL A 101 14.83 -16.04 -11.11
CA VAL A 101 13.44 -16.37 -10.75
C VAL A 101 12.73 -17.16 -11.88
N SER A 102 13.26 -17.14 -13.11
CA SER A 102 12.87 -18.01 -14.23
C SER A 102 13.47 -19.40 -14.13
#